data_AF-A0A2M7A0K6-F1
#
_entry.id   AF-A0A2M7A0K6-F1
#
_cell.length_a   1.000
_cell.length_b   1.000
_cell.length_c   1.000
_cell.angle_alpha   90.00
_cell.angle_beta   90.00
_cell.angle_gamma   90.00
#
_symmetry.space_group_name_H-M   'P 1'
#
loop_
_entity.id
_entity.type
_entity.pdbx_description
1 polymer ?
#
loop_
_entity_poly.entity_id
_entity_poly.type
_entity_poly.pdbx_seq_one_letter_code
_entity_poly.pdbx_strand_id
1 'polypeptide(L)'
;MDIIPIVRNKFRRRRTEKILDKGVIHGSDLSVSVAERCNELSIHNFIDNKMECFFARLGKQEAFGLYETVINQVEKSLIKRAMKWANGNHIKASRLLGINRNTLRSKIKKLNLKV
;
A
#
# COMPACT_ATOMS: atom_id res chain seq x y z
N MET A 1 22.72 9.32 -30.03
CA MET A 1 21.38 9.07 -29.47
C MET A 1 21.45 7.80 -28.65
N ASP A 2 20.73 7.81 -27.53
CA ASP A 2 20.45 6.71 -26.60
C ASP A 2 21.38 6.43 -25.39
N ILE A 3 20.94 7.05 -24.29
CA ILE A 3 20.60 6.48 -22.96
C ILE A 3 21.74 6.02 -22.03
N ILE A 4 21.87 6.81 -20.96
CA ILE A 4 22.71 6.63 -19.77
C ILE A 4 22.28 5.39 -18.96
N PRO A 5 23.23 4.60 -18.40
CA PRO A 5 22.93 3.46 -17.54
C PRO A 5 22.70 3.92 -16.09
N ILE A 6 21.53 3.67 -15.51
CA ILE A 6 21.29 3.96 -14.09
C ILE A 6 20.68 2.76 -13.38
N VAL A 7 21.57 2.10 -12.65
CA VAL A 7 21.35 1.50 -11.32
C VAL A 7 20.23 0.45 -11.23
N ARG A 8 20.69 -0.78 -11.46
CA ARG A 8 20.18 -2.03 -10.89
C ARG A 8 20.06 -1.87 -9.37
N ASN A 9 18.91 -1.38 -8.90
CA ASN A 9 18.64 -1.26 -7.48
C ASN A 9 18.57 -2.67 -6.87
N LYS A 10 19.44 -2.90 -5.89
CA LYS A 10 19.62 -4.13 -5.12
C LYS A 10 18.34 -4.44 -4.34
N PHE A 11 17.34 -5.01 -5.00
CA PHE A 11 16.35 -5.82 -4.29
C PHE A 11 17.11 -7.08 -3.86
N ARG A 12 17.64 -7.02 -2.63
CA ARG A 12 18.39 -8.06 -1.94
C ARG A 12 17.61 -9.38 -2.06
N ARG A 13 17.99 -10.20 -3.04
CA ARG A 13 17.98 -11.65 -2.86
C ARG A 13 18.88 -11.94 -1.67
N ARG A 14 18.29 -12.26 -0.52
CA ARG A 14 18.97 -13.11 0.46
C ARG A 14 18.05 -14.27 0.80
N ARG A 15 18.37 -15.40 0.16
CA ARG A 15 18.31 -16.74 0.74
C ARG A 15 16.92 -17.42 0.76
N THR A 16 16.39 -17.73 -0.42
CA THR A 16 15.58 -18.95 -0.64
C THR A 16 16.45 -20.15 -1.10
N GLU A 17 17.75 -19.94 -1.33
CA GLU A 17 18.68 -21.00 -1.74
C GLU A 17 19.75 -21.18 -0.66
N LYS A 18 19.37 -21.83 0.43
CA LYS A 18 20.23 -22.57 1.38
C LYS A 18 19.31 -23.27 2.39
N ILE A 19 18.40 -24.08 1.86
CA ILE A 19 17.61 -25.05 2.62
C ILE A 19 17.81 -26.32 1.81
N LEU A 20 18.23 -27.41 2.45
CA LEU A 20 18.74 -28.68 1.87
C LEU A 20 20.27 -28.79 1.77
N ASP A 21 21.02 -28.43 2.82
CA ASP A 21 22.08 -29.33 3.26
C ASP A 21 22.29 -29.18 4.77
N LYS A 22 22.03 -30.27 5.48
CA LYS A 22 22.45 -30.60 6.86
C LYS A 22 22.24 -29.55 7.96
N GLY A 23 21.31 -29.86 8.87
CA GLY A 23 21.36 -29.35 10.23
C GLY A 23 19.99 -29.04 10.82
N VAL A 24 19.60 -29.87 11.79
CA VAL A 24 18.56 -29.71 12.81
C VAL A 24 17.98 -28.29 12.92
N ILE A 25 16.72 -28.13 12.56
CA ILE A 25 15.89 -26.97 12.87
C ILE A 25 15.73 -26.87 14.40
N HIS A 26 16.45 -25.93 15.03
CA HIS A 26 16.17 -25.52 16.40
C HIS A 26 14.93 -24.62 16.39
N GLY A 27 13.90 -25.00 17.14
CA GLY A 27 12.59 -24.32 17.19
C GLY A 27 12.60 -22.87 17.71
N SER A 28 13.77 -22.29 18.00
CA SER A 28 13.95 -20.93 18.52
C SER A 28 14.04 -19.83 17.46
N ASP A 29 14.24 -20.17 16.18
CA ASP A 29 14.31 -19.15 15.10
C ASP A 29 12.92 -18.78 14.53
N LEU A 30 11.86 -19.47 15.00
CA LEU A 30 10.47 -19.20 14.59
C LEU A 30 9.86 -18.00 15.33
N SER A 31 10.55 -17.47 16.36
CA SER A 31 10.13 -16.36 17.19
C SER A 31 10.75 -15.01 16.82
N VAL A 32 11.11 -14.78 15.55
CA VAL A 32 11.00 -13.40 15.04
C VAL A 32 9.54 -13.03 15.29
N SER A 33 9.32 -12.10 16.22
CA SER A 33 8.01 -11.93 16.85
C SER A 33 6.99 -11.66 15.74
N VAL A 34 5.85 -12.36 15.79
CA VAL A 34 4.78 -12.16 14.82
C VAL A 34 4.42 -10.65 14.72
N ALA A 35 4.56 -9.93 15.85
CA ALA A 35 4.42 -8.49 15.95
C ALA A 35 5.39 -7.70 15.06
N GLU A 36 6.68 -8.05 14.99
CA GLU A 36 7.66 -7.38 14.12
C GLU A 36 7.33 -7.56 12.63
N ARG A 37 6.89 -8.77 12.23
CA ARG A 37 6.44 -9.01 10.84
C ARG A 37 5.15 -8.26 10.50
N CYS A 38 4.19 -8.20 11.43
CA CYS A 38 2.96 -7.43 11.25
C CYS A 38 3.25 -5.93 11.14
N ASN A 39 4.28 -5.43 11.82
CA ASN A 39 4.68 -4.04 11.72
C ASN A 39 5.27 -3.76 10.33
N GLU A 40 6.19 -4.59 9.82
CA GLU A 40 6.74 -4.47 8.45
C GLU A 40 5.66 -4.53 7.36
N LEU A 41 4.56 -5.25 7.60
CA LEU A 41 3.43 -5.40 6.67
C LEU A 41 2.29 -4.39 6.91
N SER A 42 2.44 -3.46 7.87
CA SER A 42 1.39 -2.51 8.19
C SER A 42 1.18 -1.49 7.06
N ILE A 43 -0.07 -1.02 6.92
CA ILE A 43 -0.41 0.05 5.96
C ILE A 43 0.39 1.32 6.27
N HIS A 44 0.64 1.58 7.56
CA HIS A 44 1.47 2.69 8.03
C HIS A 44 2.86 2.64 7.41
N ASN A 45 3.60 1.54 7.63
CA ASN A 45 4.96 1.42 7.12
C ASN A 45 5.02 1.35 5.59
N PHE A 46 3.99 0.78 4.95
CA PHE A 46 3.88 0.84 3.50
C PHE A 46 3.76 2.29 2.98
N ILE A 47 2.92 3.11 3.62
CA ILE A 47 2.74 4.51 3.26
C ILE A 47 4.03 5.29 3.53
N ASP A 48 4.62 5.19 4.73
CA ASP A 48 5.84 5.92 5.11
C ASP A 48 6.99 5.65 4.15
N ASN A 49 7.30 4.38 3.89
CA ASN A 49 8.34 3.99 2.94
C ASN A 49 8.08 4.56 1.53
N LYS A 50 6.79 4.64 1.14
CA LYS A 50 6.43 5.14 -0.18
C LYS A 50 6.49 6.66 -0.26
N MET A 51 6.15 7.34 0.82
CA MET A 51 6.24 8.78 0.94
C MET A 51 7.69 9.24 0.98
N GLU A 52 8.58 8.54 1.68
CA GLU A 52 10.02 8.82 1.68
C GLU A 52 10.60 8.79 0.25
N CYS A 53 10.27 7.75 -0.52
CA CYS A 53 10.64 7.66 -1.93
C CYS A 53 10.02 8.78 -2.79
N PHE A 54 8.79 9.20 -2.47
CA PHE A 54 8.08 10.23 -3.22
C PHE A 54 8.72 11.61 -2.98
N PHE A 55 8.97 11.97 -1.72
CA PHE A 55 9.62 13.23 -1.34
C PHE A 55 11.05 13.32 -1.90
N ALA A 56 11.81 12.22 -1.89
CA ALA A 56 13.14 12.19 -2.50
C ALA A 56 13.12 12.50 -4.02
N ARG A 57 12.01 12.19 -4.71
CA ARG A 57 11.84 12.46 -6.16
C ARG A 57 11.23 13.82 -6.46
N LEU A 58 10.53 14.42 -5.51
CA LEU A 58 9.84 15.70 -5.67
C LEU A 58 10.83 16.89 -5.80
N GLY A 59 12.07 16.73 -5.32
CA GLY A 59 13.10 17.76 -5.44
C GLY A 59 12.73 19.05 -4.71
N LYS A 60 13.17 20.22 -5.23
CA LYS A 60 12.85 21.55 -4.69
C LYS A 60 11.53 22.15 -5.18
N GLN A 61 10.73 21.39 -5.93
CA GLN A 61 9.49 21.91 -6.49
C GLN A 61 8.45 21.97 -5.37
N GLU A 62 7.94 23.17 -5.07
CA GLU A 62 6.84 23.34 -4.11
C GLU A 62 5.62 22.57 -4.62
N ALA A 63 5.37 21.40 -4.03
CA ALA A 63 4.24 20.57 -4.37
C ALA A 63 2.99 21.11 -3.68
N PHE A 64 2.31 22.05 -4.34
CA PHE A 64 0.99 22.49 -3.93
C PHE A 64 -0.02 21.33 -4.05
N GLY A 65 -0.84 21.13 -3.02
CA GLY A 65 -1.95 20.17 -3.06
C GLY A 65 -1.57 18.68 -2.91
N LEU A 66 -0.38 18.37 -2.37
CA LEU A 66 0.03 16.97 -2.16
C LEU A 66 -0.93 16.21 -1.24
N TYR A 67 -1.36 16.84 -0.15
CA TYR A 67 -2.32 16.25 0.80
C TYR A 67 -3.59 15.79 0.09
N GLU A 68 -4.24 16.68 -0.65
CA GLU A 68 -5.47 16.37 -1.37
C GLU A 68 -5.25 15.28 -2.43
N THR A 69 -4.13 15.34 -3.15
CA THR A 69 -3.76 14.32 -4.15
C THR A 69 -3.66 12.93 -3.53
N VAL A 70 -2.93 12.80 -2.42
CA VAL A 70 -2.71 11.52 -1.75
C VAL A 70 -4.00 11.00 -1.13
N ILE A 71 -4.74 11.84 -0.40
CA ILE A 71 -6.00 11.45 0.21
C ILE A 71 -7.00 11.00 -0.86
N ASN A 72 -7.13 11.74 -1.96
CA ASN A 72 -8.01 11.34 -3.06
C ASN A 72 -7.60 9.99 -3.67
N GLN A 73 -6.30 9.73 -3.83
CA GLN A 73 -5.80 8.48 -4.40
C GLN A 73 -6.09 7.27 -3.48
N VAL A 74 -5.82 7.43 -2.18
CA VAL A 74 -6.10 6.39 -1.17
C VAL A 74 -7.60 6.14 -1.08
N GLU A 75 -8.40 7.19 -0.99
CA GLU A 75 -9.85 7.09 -0.89
C GLU A 75 -10.48 6.43 -2.12
N LYS A 76 -10.03 6.78 -3.33
CA LYS A 76 -10.45 6.12 -4.58
C LYS A 76 -10.18 4.62 -4.55
N SER A 77 -8.98 4.22 -4.12
CA SER A 77 -8.60 2.80 -4.05
C SER A 77 -9.48 2.06 -3.05
N LEU A 78 -9.66 2.63 -1.85
CA LEU A 78 -10.44 2.03 -0.77
C LEU A 78 -11.92 1.85 -1.18
N ILE A 79 -12.55 2.89 -1.70
CA ILE A 79 -13.96 2.84 -2.13
C ILE A 79 -14.14 1.86 -3.28
N LYS A 80 -13.25 1.86 -4.28
CA LYS A 80 -13.35 0.93 -5.42
C LYS A 80 -13.23 -0.53 -4.98
N ARG A 81 -12.31 -0.83 -4.06
CA ARG A 81 -12.15 -2.18 -3.49
C ARG A 81 -13.39 -2.60 -2.70
N ALA A 82 -13.94 -1.71 -1.87
CA ALA A 82 -15.16 -1.98 -1.10
C ALA A 82 -16.38 -2.20 -1.99
N MET A 83 -16.57 -1.37 -3.03
CA MET A 83 -17.66 -1.51 -3.99
C MET A 83 -17.55 -2.82 -4.78
N LYS A 84 -16.33 -3.20 -5.19
CA LYS A 84 -16.09 -4.50 -5.85
C LYS A 84 -16.43 -5.67 -4.91
N TRP A 85 -15.98 -5.64 -3.66
CA TRP A 85 -16.29 -6.67 -2.66
C TRP A 85 -17.79 -6.75 -2.35
N ALA A 86 -18.49 -5.62 -2.41
CA ALA A 86 -19.93 -5.55 -2.20
C ALA A 86 -20.75 -5.81 -3.47
N ASN A 87 -20.12 -6.16 -4.60
CA ASN A 87 -20.77 -6.35 -5.91
C ASN A 87 -21.68 -5.18 -6.29
N GLY A 88 -21.23 -3.94 -6.10
CA GLY A 88 -22.01 -2.73 -6.39
C GLY A 88 -23.07 -2.36 -5.34
N ASN A 89 -23.25 -3.17 -4.28
CA ASN A 89 -24.19 -2.86 -3.22
C ASN A 89 -23.64 -1.77 -2.28
N HIS A 90 -24.16 -0.56 -2.43
CA HIS A 90 -23.72 0.60 -1.68
C HIS A 90 -24.00 0.52 -0.17
N ILE A 91 -25.09 -0.16 0.26
CA ILE A 91 -25.40 -0.33 1.69
C ILE A 91 -24.37 -1.27 2.33
N LYS A 92 -24.03 -2.36 1.64
CA LYS A 92 -23.04 -3.32 2.12
C LYS A 92 -21.62 -2.71 2.12
N ALA A 93 -21.26 -1.98 1.07
CA ALA A 93 -19.99 -1.26 1.01
C ALA A 93 -19.88 -0.17 2.08
N SER A 94 -20.94 0.61 2.33
CA SER A 94 -20.92 1.67 3.32
C SER A 94 -20.80 1.11 4.75
N ARG A 95 -21.44 -0.03 5.03
CA ARG A 95 -21.25 -0.78 6.28
C ARG A 95 -19.83 -1.28 6.45
N LEU A 96 -19.24 -1.87 5.40
CA LEU A 96 -17.83 -2.31 5.42
C LEU A 96 -16.87 -1.15 5.71
N LEU A 97 -17.11 0.01 5.08
CA LEU A 97 -16.30 1.20 5.25
C LEU A 97 -16.59 1.98 6.54
N GLY A 98 -17.66 1.65 7.27
CA GLY A 98 -18.07 2.37 8.47
C GLY A 98 -18.55 3.80 8.23
N ILE A 99 -19.07 4.10 7.03
CA ILE A 99 -19.57 5.43 6.67
C ILE A 99 -21.05 5.40 6.27
N ASN A 100 -21.71 6.55 6.33
CA ASN A 100 -23.08 6.67 5.84
C ASN A 100 -23.15 6.40 4.32
N ARG A 101 -24.17 5.66 3.87
CA ARG A 101 -24.41 5.34 2.45
C ARG A 101 -24.54 6.58 1.56
N ASN A 102 -25.13 7.67 2.08
CA ASN A 102 -25.21 8.94 1.36
C ASN A 102 -23.82 9.57 1.21
N THR A 103 -23.00 9.53 2.24
CA THR A 103 -21.60 9.97 2.19
C THR A 103 -20.79 9.16 1.18
N LEU A 104 -20.94 7.82 1.17
CA LEU A 104 -20.31 6.96 0.17
C LEU A 104 -20.71 7.36 -1.25
N ARG A 105 -22.01 7.60 -1.50
CA ARG A 105 -22.52 8.02 -2.82
C ARG A 105 -21.96 9.38 -3.25
N SER A 106 -21.91 10.35 -2.33
CA SER A 106 -21.31 11.67 -2.59
C SER A 106 -19.81 11.55 -2.89
N LYS A 107 -19.08 10.69 -2.17
CA LYS A 107 -17.66 10.42 -2.39
C LYS A 107 -17.40 9.74 -3.74
N ILE A 108 -18.21 8.75 -4.13
CA ILE A 108 -18.15 8.12 -5.47
C ILE A 108 -18.30 9.15 -6.58
N LYS A 109 -19.28 10.07 -6.45
CA LYS A 109 -19.50 11.15 -7.42
C LYS A 109 -18.33 12.13 -7.45
N LYS A 110 -17.89 12.63 -6.29
CA LYS A 110 -16.77 13.59 -6.17
C LYS A 110 -15.48 13.02 -6.77
N LEU A 111 -15.21 11.74 -6.53
CA LEU A 111 -14.01 11.06 -6.99
C LEU A 111 -14.13 10.50 -8.42
N ASN A 112 -15.28 10.71 -9.08
CA ASN A 112 -15.60 10.23 -10.43
C ASN A 112 -15.31 8.72 -10.62
N LEU A 113 -15.77 7.90 -9.68
CA LEU A 113 -15.51 6.46 -9.68
C LEU A 113 -16.52 5.71 -10.55
N LYS A 114 -16.01 4.82 -11.40
CA LYS A 114 -16.80 3.79 -12.10
C LYS A 114 -16.82 2.53 -11.24
N VAL A 115 -17.95 2.27 -10.58
CA VAL A 115 -18.15 1.22 -9.57
C VAL A 115 -19.42 0.44 -9.83
#